data_AF-A0A523K2M6-F1
#
_entry.id   AF-A0A523K2M6-F1
#
_cell.length_a   1.000
_cell.length_b   1.000
_cell.length_c   1.000
_cell.angle_alpha   90.00
_cell.angle_beta   90.00
_cell.angle_gamma   90.00
#
_symmetry.space_group_name_H-M   'P 1'
#
loop_
_entity.id
_entity.type
_entity.pdbx_description
1 polymer ?
#
loop_
_entity_poly.entity_id
_entity_poly.type
_entity_poly.pdbx_seq_one_letter_code
_entity_poly.pdbx_strand_id
1 'polypeptide(L)'
;MAPPACAASSRLRSAGLLAGLALTALALFAPAPARAGAFVFSGEANGVDVVTHPTGYTGSGGTVSVTVCIDPTSANAAEMEIPVRNIVDTWNQRDPITGNLLLGGSNDIPSNGVDFESVALHELGHCIGEAHANLASESNLSDPQANATKSTDGADNGFDTNNGADDVYGSSDDLRDDDVNLHWFRKSNNNPFSIANTVDSSTYSRDLADLPSGDNFAANGDRSVSSLLGVPNTEAVMQQGTFVDEDQRRLSHDDAATLLYAMSGIDEIAGTSDDYALSLSYGGLATNCDVILDFDNAQTGFAVCQVGGAFISGSDHVRITSAEIFFNTGFSWHFNDVLTADHAVVFEAV
;
A
#
# COMPACT_ATOMS: atom_id res chain seq x y z
N MET A 1 57.51 80.08 5.20
CA MET A 1 57.54 79.95 6.67
C MET A 1 56.55 78.86 7.08
N ALA A 2 56.93 78.02 8.04
CA ALA A 2 56.15 76.94 8.66
C ALA A 2 57.00 76.36 9.83
N PRO A 3 56.48 75.47 10.70
CA PRO A 3 55.11 75.23 11.15
C PRO A 3 54.95 75.74 12.62
N PRO A 4 54.19 75.11 13.55
CA PRO A 4 54.53 73.80 14.14
C PRO A 4 53.31 72.86 14.37
N ALA A 5 53.51 71.76 15.10
CA ALA A 5 52.51 70.72 15.44
C ALA A 5 52.61 70.28 16.93
N CYS A 6 52.01 69.13 17.29
CA CYS A 6 51.96 68.46 18.61
C CYS A 6 50.96 69.05 19.65
N ALA A 7 50.34 68.30 20.56
CA ALA A 7 50.01 66.85 20.72
C ALA A 7 48.98 66.72 21.90
N ALA A 8 48.56 65.59 22.51
CA ALA A 8 48.88 64.15 22.40
C ALA A 8 47.75 63.27 23.02
N SER A 9 47.64 61.99 22.59
CA SER A 9 47.08 60.84 23.37
C SER A 9 45.55 60.80 23.67
N SER A 10 44.87 59.64 23.84
CA SER A 10 45.16 58.22 23.52
C SER A 10 43.89 57.33 23.66
N ARG A 11 44.00 56.05 23.26
CA ARG A 11 43.07 54.90 23.46
C ARG A 11 41.88 54.82 22.48
N LEU A 12 41.40 53.63 22.07
CA LEU A 12 41.89 52.24 22.29
C LEU A 12 41.75 51.41 20.99
N ARG A 13 42.26 50.17 21.01
CA ARG A 13 42.21 49.19 19.91
C ARG A 13 40.79 48.69 19.63
N SER A 14 40.49 48.42 18.36
CA SER A 14 39.89 47.16 17.90
C SER A 14 40.13 46.98 16.39
N ALA A 15 40.25 45.73 15.94
CA ALA A 15 40.37 45.37 14.53
C ALA A 15 39.38 44.25 14.20
N GLY A 16 38.84 44.27 12.98
CA GLY A 16 37.71 43.45 12.52
C GLY A 16 37.11 44.17 11.30
N LEU A 17 37.71 44.05 10.12
CA LEU A 17 37.63 42.92 9.17
C LEU A 17 36.25 42.84 8.50
N LEU A 18 36.24 42.95 7.17
CA LEU A 18 35.04 42.92 6.33
C LEU A 18 34.63 41.47 5.99
N ALA A 19 33.47 41.08 6.50
CA ALA A 19 32.59 40.01 6.03
C ALA A 19 31.20 40.31 6.64
N GLY A 20 30.07 39.86 6.10
CA GLY A 20 29.77 38.97 4.98
C GLY A 20 28.25 38.72 5.00
N LEU A 21 27.68 38.18 3.92
CA LEU A 21 26.23 37.93 3.88
C LEU A 21 25.78 36.83 4.86
N ALA A 22 24.48 36.87 5.19
CA ALA A 22 23.66 35.78 5.71
C ALA A 22 24.19 35.02 6.94
N LEU A 23 23.63 35.35 8.11
CA LEU A 23 23.35 34.31 9.09
C LEU A 23 22.01 33.68 8.69
N THR A 24 22.07 32.48 8.11
CA THR A 24 20.89 31.70 7.73
C THR A 24 20.01 31.46 8.94
N ALA A 25 18.69 31.58 8.77
CA ALA A 25 17.78 30.92 9.69
C ALA A 25 18.01 29.42 9.55
N LEU A 26 18.47 28.77 10.62
CA LEU A 26 18.46 27.31 10.69
C LEU A 26 17.00 26.89 10.90
N ALA A 27 16.26 26.77 9.81
CA ALA A 27 15.05 25.97 9.80
C ALA A 27 15.47 24.56 10.21
N LEU A 28 14.98 24.12 11.37
CA LEU A 28 15.04 22.73 11.75
C LEU A 28 14.10 21.99 10.80
N PHE A 29 14.66 21.44 9.73
CA PHE A 29 14.01 20.37 8.97
C PHE A 29 13.87 19.18 9.92
N ALA A 30 12.77 19.15 10.66
CA ALA A 30 12.26 17.89 11.17
C ALA A 30 11.94 17.03 9.95
N PRO A 31 12.47 15.79 9.85
CA PRO A 31 11.98 14.87 8.85
C PRO A 31 10.48 14.65 9.13
N ALA A 32 9.65 14.89 8.12
CA ALA A 32 8.22 14.62 8.22
C ALA A 32 7.99 13.10 8.34
N PRO A 33 6.91 12.66 9.00
CA PRO A 33 6.53 11.25 9.01
C PRO A 33 6.14 10.76 7.62
N ALA A 34 6.01 9.44 7.50
CA ALA A 34 6.11 8.77 6.22
C ALA A 34 5.72 7.26 6.24
N ARG A 35 4.42 6.95 6.09
CA ARG A 35 3.80 5.61 6.00
C ARG A 35 3.75 5.02 4.55
N ALA A 36 3.27 3.78 4.24
CA ALA A 36 3.27 3.15 2.88
C ALA A 36 1.88 2.63 2.36
N GLY A 37 1.66 2.55 1.04
CA GLY A 37 0.44 1.98 0.39
C GLY A 37 -0.85 2.82 0.38
N ALA A 38 -2.03 2.20 0.44
CA ALA A 38 -3.33 2.87 0.53
C ALA A 38 -4.28 2.13 1.51
N PHE A 39 -5.29 2.80 2.08
CA PHE A 39 -6.13 2.24 3.16
C PHE A 39 -7.64 2.37 2.95
N VAL A 40 -8.40 1.31 3.24
CA VAL A 40 -9.85 1.19 2.92
C VAL A 40 -10.76 2.25 3.57
N PHE A 41 -10.31 2.91 4.64
CA PHE A 41 -11.04 4.03 5.25
C PHE A 41 -10.42 5.41 4.96
N SER A 42 -9.36 5.52 4.16
CA SER A 42 -8.80 6.82 3.73
C SER A 42 -9.61 7.46 2.61
N GLY A 43 -9.66 8.79 2.60
CA GLY A 43 -10.45 9.58 1.63
C GLY A 43 -11.31 10.65 2.29
N GLU A 44 -11.98 11.47 1.49
CA GLU A 44 -12.66 12.70 1.93
C GLU A 44 -13.59 12.55 3.14
N ALA A 45 -14.36 11.46 3.19
CA ALA A 45 -15.40 11.25 4.20
C ALA A 45 -14.85 11.04 5.62
N ASN A 46 -13.61 10.56 5.74
CA ASN A 46 -12.98 10.16 7.01
C ASN A 46 -11.69 10.94 7.30
N GLY A 47 -10.99 11.39 6.26
CA GLY A 47 -9.66 11.99 6.31
C GLY A 47 -8.73 11.35 5.27
N VAL A 48 -7.89 12.18 4.65
CA VAL A 48 -6.86 11.72 3.68
C VAL A 48 -5.65 11.06 4.36
N ASP A 49 -5.50 11.27 5.67
CA ASP A 49 -4.37 10.83 6.51
C ASP A 49 -4.85 9.75 7.50
N VAL A 50 -5.54 8.73 6.98
CA VAL A 50 -6.18 7.65 7.76
C VAL A 50 -5.51 6.33 7.46
N VAL A 51 -5.14 5.63 8.52
CA VAL A 51 -4.52 4.30 8.48
C VAL A 51 -5.56 3.29 8.95
N THR A 52 -5.72 2.18 8.23
CA THR A 52 -6.61 1.09 8.65
C THR A 52 -5.80 -0.07 9.21
N HIS A 53 -6.27 -0.60 10.35
CA HIS A 53 -5.70 -1.78 11.00
C HIS A 53 -6.68 -2.97 10.98
N PRO A 54 -6.17 -4.22 11.02
CA PRO A 54 -6.99 -5.42 11.11
C PRO A 54 -7.86 -5.48 12.37
N THR A 55 -8.88 -6.33 12.32
CA THR A 55 -9.71 -6.69 13.49
C THR A 55 -8.83 -7.06 14.69
N GLY A 56 -9.14 -6.49 15.85
CA GLY A 56 -8.44 -6.78 17.11
C GLY A 56 -7.36 -5.78 17.51
N TYR A 57 -6.83 -4.94 16.61
CA TYR A 57 -5.90 -3.87 17.00
C TYR A 57 -6.63 -2.72 17.73
N THR A 58 -6.03 -2.17 18.78
CA THR A 58 -6.66 -1.11 19.61
C THR A 58 -5.74 0.06 19.95
N GLY A 59 -4.69 0.32 19.16
CA GLY A 59 -3.67 1.31 19.52
C GLY A 59 -2.77 0.85 20.68
N SER A 60 -2.37 -0.42 20.66
CA SER A 60 -1.52 -1.06 21.66
C SER A 60 -0.85 -2.29 21.05
N GLY A 61 0.45 -2.45 21.31
CA GLY A 61 1.29 -3.37 20.55
C GLY A 61 1.23 -4.83 21.00
N GLY A 62 1.93 -5.69 20.25
CA GLY A 62 2.05 -7.13 20.53
C GLY A 62 1.70 -7.99 19.33
N THR A 63 0.68 -8.84 19.46
CA THR A 63 0.18 -9.69 18.37
C THR A 63 -1.30 -9.40 18.12
N VAL A 64 -1.63 -9.09 16.87
CA VAL A 64 -3.01 -9.01 16.39
C VAL A 64 -3.28 -10.33 15.68
N SER A 65 -4.20 -11.12 16.24
CA SER A 65 -4.61 -12.40 15.66
C SER A 65 -5.91 -12.22 14.89
N VAL A 66 -5.95 -12.71 13.65
CA VAL A 66 -7.14 -12.67 12.78
C VAL A 66 -7.40 -14.08 12.26
N THR A 67 -8.63 -14.55 12.43
CA THR A 67 -9.09 -15.87 11.99
C THR A 67 -9.80 -15.76 10.66
N VAL A 68 -9.33 -16.47 9.64
CA VAL A 68 -9.90 -16.51 8.28
C VAL A 68 -10.59 -17.85 8.06
N CYS A 69 -11.85 -17.84 7.64
CA CYS A 69 -12.68 -19.04 7.51
C CYS A 69 -13.55 -19.00 6.24
N ILE A 70 -14.10 -20.15 5.86
CA ILE A 70 -15.07 -20.28 4.76
C ILE A 70 -16.43 -20.61 5.37
N ASP A 71 -17.53 -20.03 4.87
CA ASP A 71 -18.87 -20.46 5.32
C ASP A 71 -19.12 -21.93 4.93
N PRO A 72 -19.49 -22.84 5.86
CA PRO A 72 -19.76 -24.25 5.57
C PRO A 72 -20.89 -24.53 4.56
N THR A 73 -21.66 -23.51 4.19
CA THR A 73 -22.77 -23.57 3.23
C THR A 73 -22.47 -22.85 1.90
N SER A 74 -21.30 -22.20 1.79
CA SER A 74 -20.80 -21.57 0.57
C SER A 74 -20.73 -22.56 -0.60
N ALA A 75 -20.95 -22.05 -1.82
CA ALA A 75 -20.61 -22.81 -3.02
C ALA A 75 -19.10 -23.04 -3.11
N ASN A 76 -18.67 -24.20 -3.59
CA ASN A 76 -17.24 -24.56 -3.72
C ASN A 76 -16.45 -24.56 -2.40
N ALA A 77 -17.11 -24.62 -1.23
CA ALA A 77 -16.45 -24.49 0.08
C ALA A 77 -15.33 -25.52 0.35
N ALA A 78 -15.37 -26.69 -0.29
CA ALA A 78 -14.32 -27.70 -0.17
C ALA A 78 -13.13 -27.40 -1.08
N GLU A 79 -13.40 -26.87 -2.28
CA GLU A 79 -12.42 -26.43 -3.27
C GLU A 79 -11.67 -25.16 -2.82
N MET A 80 -12.33 -24.30 -2.03
CA MET A 80 -11.73 -23.12 -1.39
C MET A 80 -10.70 -23.48 -0.28
N GLU A 81 -10.71 -24.70 0.29
CA GLU A 81 -9.91 -25.03 1.48
C GLU A 81 -8.40 -24.86 1.31
N ILE A 82 -7.85 -25.12 0.11
CA ILE A 82 -6.40 -25.01 -0.15
C ILE A 82 -5.99 -23.56 -0.46
N PRO A 83 -6.64 -22.85 -1.41
CA PRO A 83 -6.38 -21.43 -1.65
C PRO A 83 -6.47 -20.57 -0.38
N VAL A 84 -7.46 -20.80 0.49
CA VAL A 84 -7.63 -19.99 1.71
C VAL A 84 -6.51 -20.23 2.74
N ARG A 85 -5.86 -21.40 2.73
CA ARG A 85 -4.65 -21.64 3.53
C ARG A 85 -3.45 -20.93 2.89
N ASN A 86 -3.32 -21.01 1.57
CA ASN A 86 -2.21 -20.40 0.83
C ASN A 86 -2.18 -18.88 0.99
N ILE A 87 -3.31 -18.18 0.87
CA ILE A 87 -3.38 -16.72 1.09
C ILE A 87 -3.08 -16.31 2.53
N VAL A 88 -3.50 -17.12 3.52
CA VAL A 88 -3.17 -16.92 4.94
C VAL A 88 -1.67 -17.07 5.16
N ASP A 89 -1.02 -18.06 4.54
CA ASP A 89 0.42 -18.25 4.62
C ASP A 89 1.19 -17.16 3.88
N THR A 90 0.71 -16.68 2.72
CA THR A 90 1.33 -15.57 1.96
C THR A 90 1.30 -14.25 2.74
N TRP A 91 0.14 -13.85 3.29
CA TRP A 91 0.01 -12.65 4.13
C TRP A 91 0.65 -12.79 5.53
N ASN A 92 0.91 -14.02 6.00
CA ASN A 92 1.77 -14.26 7.18
C ASN A 92 3.26 -14.14 6.87
N GLN A 93 3.70 -14.57 5.68
CA GLN A 93 5.10 -14.50 5.26
C GLN A 93 5.55 -13.06 5.01
N ARG A 94 4.74 -12.26 4.29
CA ARG A 94 5.11 -10.90 3.85
C ARG A 94 6.49 -10.87 3.15
N ASP A 95 6.70 -11.87 2.29
CA ASP A 95 7.88 -12.03 1.44
C ASP A 95 7.54 -11.54 0.02
N PRO A 96 7.80 -10.25 -0.30
CA PRO A 96 7.47 -9.68 -1.59
C PRO A 96 8.45 -10.11 -2.68
N ILE A 97 7.98 -10.22 -3.92
CA ILE A 97 8.82 -10.54 -5.07
C ILE A 97 8.66 -9.52 -6.21
N THR A 98 9.48 -9.69 -7.25
CA THR A 98 9.21 -9.21 -8.61
C THR A 98 8.96 -10.42 -9.50
N GLY A 99 8.20 -10.26 -10.58
CA GLY A 99 7.75 -11.40 -11.40
C GLY A 99 6.60 -12.19 -10.78
N ASN A 100 5.74 -11.57 -9.96
CA ASN A 100 4.58 -12.22 -9.34
C ASN A 100 3.38 -12.41 -10.29
N LEU A 101 3.41 -11.85 -11.50
CA LEU A 101 2.33 -11.99 -12.49
C LEU A 101 2.67 -13.07 -13.52
N LEU A 102 1.99 -14.22 -13.48
CA LEU A 102 2.27 -15.37 -14.36
C LEU A 102 1.10 -15.66 -15.30
N LEU A 103 1.39 -15.69 -16.62
CA LEU A 103 0.42 -15.83 -17.70
C LEU A 103 0.69 -17.06 -18.57
N GLY A 104 -0.37 -17.70 -19.06
CA GLY A 104 -0.33 -18.79 -20.04
C GLY A 104 0.44 -20.00 -19.52
N GLY A 105 1.34 -20.55 -20.35
CA GLY A 105 2.20 -21.69 -19.98
C GLY A 105 3.23 -21.43 -18.86
N SER A 106 3.07 -20.34 -18.10
CA SER A 106 3.81 -20.01 -16.87
C SER A 106 3.00 -20.29 -15.60
N ASN A 107 1.69 -20.53 -15.71
CA ASN A 107 0.76 -20.87 -14.62
C ASN A 107 0.07 -22.23 -14.91
N ASP A 108 -0.89 -22.63 -14.08
CA ASP A 108 -1.72 -23.84 -14.21
C ASP A 108 -3.21 -23.56 -14.53
N ILE A 109 -3.53 -22.29 -14.83
CA ILE A 109 -4.89 -21.77 -14.98
C ILE A 109 -5.38 -22.02 -16.42
N PRO A 110 -6.64 -22.45 -16.64
CA PRO A 110 -7.20 -22.53 -17.98
C PRO A 110 -7.28 -21.15 -18.64
N SER A 111 -7.08 -21.06 -19.96
CA SER A 111 -7.05 -19.79 -20.72
C SER A 111 -8.38 -18.99 -20.80
N ASN A 112 -9.36 -19.38 -19.99
CA ASN A 112 -10.66 -18.73 -19.82
C ASN A 112 -11.09 -18.71 -18.34
N GLY A 113 -10.22 -19.16 -17.43
CA GLY A 113 -10.48 -19.27 -16.00
C GLY A 113 -9.91 -18.08 -15.24
N VAL A 114 -10.55 -17.76 -14.11
CA VAL A 114 -10.07 -16.77 -13.14
C VAL A 114 -9.54 -17.54 -11.93
N ASP A 115 -8.35 -17.22 -11.45
CA ASP A 115 -7.79 -17.86 -10.27
C ASP A 115 -8.46 -17.38 -9.00
N PHE A 116 -9.08 -18.30 -8.26
CA PHE A 116 -9.70 -18.00 -6.98
C PHE A 116 -8.66 -17.61 -5.92
N GLU A 117 -7.44 -18.17 -5.95
CA GLU A 117 -6.43 -17.86 -4.94
C GLU A 117 -5.94 -16.41 -5.03
N SER A 118 -5.64 -15.94 -6.23
CA SER A 118 -5.22 -14.55 -6.50
C SER A 118 -6.30 -13.53 -6.11
N VAL A 119 -7.57 -13.77 -6.48
CA VAL A 119 -8.68 -12.88 -6.09
C VAL A 119 -8.91 -12.93 -4.57
N ALA A 120 -8.87 -14.11 -3.95
CA ALA A 120 -9.01 -14.21 -2.49
C ALA A 120 -7.83 -13.55 -1.73
N LEU A 121 -6.64 -13.50 -2.33
CA LEU A 121 -5.48 -12.79 -1.77
C LEU A 121 -5.71 -11.26 -1.75
N HIS A 122 -6.24 -10.70 -2.84
CA HIS A 122 -6.65 -9.31 -2.98
C HIS A 122 -7.73 -8.92 -1.96
N GLU A 123 -8.83 -9.68 -1.92
CA GLU A 123 -9.93 -9.39 -0.99
C GLU A 123 -9.51 -9.56 0.48
N LEU A 124 -8.59 -10.47 0.79
CA LEU A 124 -8.00 -10.59 2.12
C LEU A 124 -7.14 -9.36 2.48
N GLY A 125 -6.48 -8.71 1.51
CA GLY A 125 -5.78 -7.43 1.68
C GLY A 125 -6.72 -6.30 2.12
N HIS A 126 -7.86 -6.13 1.44
CA HIS A 126 -8.94 -5.24 1.88
C HIS A 126 -9.42 -5.57 3.30
N CYS A 127 -9.61 -6.85 3.59
CA CYS A 127 -10.10 -7.34 4.89
C CYS A 127 -9.07 -7.25 6.04
N ILE A 128 -7.81 -6.88 5.76
CA ILE A 128 -6.79 -6.52 6.76
C ILE A 128 -6.45 -5.02 6.78
N GLY A 129 -6.81 -4.26 5.74
CA GLY A 129 -6.89 -2.79 5.77
C GLY A 129 -6.51 -2.06 4.48
N GLU A 130 -5.95 -2.74 3.48
CA GLU A 130 -5.34 -2.10 2.30
C GLU A 130 -6.40 -1.70 1.25
N ALA A 131 -6.33 -0.50 0.68
CA ALA A 131 -7.16 -0.09 -0.46
C ALA A 131 -6.44 -0.32 -1.80
N HIS A 132 -7.15 -0.09 -2.91
CA HIS A 132 -6.52 -0.13 -4.22
C HIS A 132 -5.38 0.87 -4.36
N ALA A 133 -4.27 0.45 -4.99
CA ALA A 133 -3.14 1.32 -5.28
C ALA A 133 -3.46 2.35 -6.39
N ASN A 134 -4.43 2.03 -7.25
CA ASN A 134 -4.98 2.87 -8.32
C ASN A 134 -6.37 3.44 -8.01
N LEU A 135 -6.77 4.48 -8.73
CA LEU A 135 -8.12 5.08 -8.68
C LEU A 135 -9.23 4.03 -8.82
N ALA A 136 -9.02 3.06 -9.71
CA ALA A 136 -9.87 1.91 -9.93
C ALA A 136 -11.27 2.25 -10.49
N SER A 137 -12.07 1.23 -10.79
CA SER A 137 -13.41 1.42 -11.40
C SER A 137 -14.42 2.10 -10.46
N GLU A 138 -14.16 2.11 -9.15
CA GLU A 138 -14.97 2.83 -8.15
C GLU A 138 -14.89 4.37 -8.30
N SER A 139 -13.79 4.91 -8.85
CA SER A 139 -13.70 6.30 -9.32
C SER A 139 -14.57 6.59 -10.57
N ASN A 140 -15.34 5.60 -11.06
CA ASN A 140 -16.14 5.67 -12.29
C ASN A 140 -15.32 5.94 -13.56
N LEU A 141 -14.02 5.70 -13.49
CA LEU A 141 -13.09 5.74 -14.61
C LEU A 141 -13.04 4.39 -15.34
N SER A 142 -12.62 4.42 -16.61
CA SER A 142 -12.28 3.23 -17.39
C SER A 142 -10.77 3.15 -17.60
N ASP A 143 -10.27 1.98 -17.98
CA ASP A 143 -8.90 1.84 -18.48
C ASP A 143 -8.65 2.78 -19.68
N PRO A 144 -7.46 3.40 -19.78
CA PRO A 144 -6.34 3.31 -18.85
C PRO A 144 -6.41 4.29 -17.67
N GLN A 145 -7.33 5.26 -17.64
CA GLN A 145 -7.40 6.28 -16.59
C GLN A 145 -7.59 5.70 -15.18
N ALA A 146 -8.29 4.57 -15.06
CA ALA A 146 -8.48 3.86 -13.79
C ALA A 146 -7.15 3.42 -13.12
N ASN A 147 -6.03 3.35 -13.86
CA ASN A 147 -4.73 2.92 -13.36
C ASN A 147 -3.89 4.06 -12.75
N ALA A 148 -4.36 5.32 -12.82
CA ALA A 148 -3.71 6.44 -12.13
C ALA A 148 -3.66 6.19 -10.61
N THR A 149 -2.63 6.68 -9.92
CA THR A 149 -2.44 6.44 -8.47
C THR A 149 -3.58 7.00 -7.60
N LYS A 150 -3.92 6.29 -6.51
CA LYS A 150 -5.06 6.61 -5.62
C LYS A 150 -5.03 8.03 -5.04
N SER A 151 -6.13 8.75 -5.17
CA SER A 151 -6.35 10.10 -4.66
C SER A 151 -7.82 10.37 -4.31
N THR A 152 -8.12 11.56 -3.80
CA THR A 152 -9.45 12.19 -3.93
C THR A 152 -9.64 12.82 -5.31
N ASP A 153 -10.87 13.22 -5.65
CA ASP A 153 -11.26 13.94 -6.88
C ASP A 153 -11.15 15.48 -6.72
N GLY A 154 -10.06 15.92 -6.09
CA GLY A 154 -9.70 17.34 -6.00
C GLY A 154 -10.63 18.24 -5.19
N ALA A 155 -10.51 19.55 -5.35
CA ALA A 155 -11.50 20.52 -4.84
C ALA A 155 -12.54 20.90 -5.93
N ASP A 156 -12.29 20.48 -7.16
CA ASP A 156 -13.12 20.61 -8.36
C ASP A 156 -14.25 19.56 -8.42
N ASN A 157 -14.10 18.40 -7.75
CA ASN A 157 -14.98 17.20 -7.79
C ASN A 157 -14.84 16.42 -9.12
N GLY A 158 -13.60 16.22 -9.56
CA GLY A 158 -13.22 15.47 -10.75
C GLY A 158 -11.76 14.99 -10.68
N PHE A 159 -11.52 13.70 -10.93
CA PHE A 159 -10.18 13.12 -10.91
C PHE A 159 -9.32 13.62 -12.08
N ASP A 160 -8.19 14.27 -11.78
CA ASP A 160 -7.22 14.63 -12.80
C ASP A 160 -6.42 13.41 -13.25
N THR A 161 -6.36 13.17 -14.57
CA THR A 161 -5.87 11.91 -15.15
C THR A 161 -4.95 12.17 -16.35
N ASN A 162 -3.94 13.01 -16.13
CA ASN A 162 -2.90 13.35 -17.10
C ASN A 162 -1.61 12.55 -16.81
N ASN A 163 -1.33 11.55 -17.64
CA ASN A 163 -0.23 10.56 -17.55
C ASN A 163 1.15 11.13 -17.96
N GLY A 164 1.47 12.32 -17.46
CA GLY A 164 2.81 12.89 -17.48
C GLY A 164 3.45 13.06 -18.86
N ALA A 165 4.68 12.56 -19.01
CA ALA A 165 5.46 12.62 -20.25
C ALA A 165 6.09 11.27 -20.66
N ASP A 166 5.91 10.21 -19.87
CA ASP A 166 6.24 8.83 -20.26
C ASP A 166 5.04 8.06 -20.86
N ASP A 167 3.85 8.69 -20.89
CA ASP A 167 2.55 8.15 -21.30
C ASP A 167 2.00 7.02 -20.39
N VAL A 168 2.56 6.79 -19.17
CA VAL A 168 2.17 5.71 -18.25
C VAL A 168 1.37 6.24 -17.06
N TYR A 169 0.10 5.82 -16.97
CA TYR A 169 -0.76 6.12 -15.82
C TYR A 169 -0.20 5.53 -14.52
N GLY A 170 -0.15 6.34 -13.46
CA GLY A 170 0.39 5.92 -12.16
C GLY A 170 1.92 5.89 -12.10
N SER A 171 2.61 6.51 -13.07
CA SER A 171 4.05 6.78 -13.01
C SER A 171 4.38 7.85 -11.96
N SER A 172 5.65 8.18 -11.80
CA SER A 172 6.05 9.29 -10.93
C SER A 172 5.89 10.67 -11.57
N ASP A 173 5.64 10.77 -12.89
CA ASP A 173 5.48 12.05 -13.60
C ASP A 173 4.03 12.44 -13.93
N ASP A 174 3.06 11.59 -13.55
CA ASP A 174 1.62 11.85 -13.41
C ASP A 174 1.33 13.30 -12.95
N LEU A 175 0.46 14.02 -13.66
CA LEU A 175 0.06 15.39 -13.36
C LEU A 175 -1.39 15.43 -12.89
N ARG A 176 -1.58 15.79 -11.62
CA ARG A 176 -2.82 15.53 -10.86
C ARG A 176 -3.47 16.79 -10.25
N ASP A 177 -3.19 17.96 -10.83
CA ASP A 177 -3.46 19.35 -10.37
C ASP A 177 -3.85 19.51 -8.88
N ASP A 178 -5.13 19.31 -8.50
CA ASP A 178 -5.60 19.42 -7.10
C ASP A 178 -6.13 18.13 -6.42
N ASP A 179 -6.03 16.96 -7.09
CA ASP A 179 -6.23 15.62 -6.50
C ASP A 179 -5.39 15.46 -5.21
N VAL A 180 -6.03 15.16 -4.07
CA VAL A 180 -5.28 14.89 -2.84
C VAL A 180 -4.84 13.44 -2.82
N ASN A 181 -3.53 13.22 -2.99
CA ASN A 181 -2.90 11.91 -2.93
C ASN A 181 -3.31 11.10 -1.68
N LEU A 182 -3.75 9.86 -1.90
CA LEU A 182 -4.06 8.86 -0.86
C LEU A 182 -3.01 7.73 -0.81
N HIS A 183 -2.12 7.67 -1.81
CA HIS A 183 -1.09 6.66 -1.92
C HIS A 183 0.22 7.10 -1.24
N TRP A 184 0.66 6.28 -0.30
CA TRP A 184 1.82 6.46 0.54
C TRP A 184 3.07 5.83 -0.13
N PHE A 185 3.93 6.64 -0.74
CA PHE A 185 5.03 6.27 -1.64
C PHE A 185 6.41 6.31 -0.97
N ARG A 186 7.41 5.55 -1.45
CA ARG A 186 8.75 5.51 -0.81
C ARG A 186 9.58 6.81 -0.98
N LYS A 187 9.90 7.52 0.11
CA LYS A 187 10.62 8.83 0.11
C LYS A 187 11.94 8.82 -0.66
N SER A 188 12.66 7.70 -0.63
CA SER A 188 14.01 7.63 -1.20
C SER A 188 14.06 7.56 -2.73
N ASN A 189 12.98 7.12 -3.39
CA ASN A 189 13.02 6.68 -4.79
C ASN A 189 11.65 6.44 -5.46
N ASN A 190 10.52 6.66 -4.77
CA ASN A 190 9.15 6.56 -5.31
C ASN A 190 8.91 5.30 -6.16
N ASN A 191 9.42 4.16 -5.71
CA ASN A 191 9.41 2.91 -6.47
C ASN A 191 8.69 1.82 -5.65
N PRO A 192 7.42 1.51 -5.98
CA PRO A 192 6.59 0.56 -5.23
C PRO A 192 7.08 -0.89 -5.36
N PHE A 193 7.94 -1.19 -6.34
CA PHE A 193 8.61 -2.48 -6.50
C PHE A 193 9.90 -2.59 -5.68
N SER A 194 10.05 -1.78 -4.61
CA SER A 194 11.22 -1.79 -3.74
C SER A 194 10.88 -1.47 -2.28
N ILE A 195 11.17 -2.39 -1.36
CA ILE A 195 10.89 -2.23 0.07
C ILE A 195 12.07 -1.62 0.85
N ALA A 196 11.80 -0.86 1.91
CA ALA A 196 12.82 -0.34 2.81
C ALA A 196 13.11 -1.29 3.99
N ASN A 197 14.30 -1.17 4.61
CA ASN A 197 14.71 -2.06 5.72
C ASN A 197 13.91 -1.81 7.02
N THR A 198 13.42 -0.59 7.19
CA THR A 198 12.42 -0.17 8.16
C THR A 198 11.24 0.34 7.33
N VAL A 199 10.02 -0.02 7.69
CA VAL A 199 8.81 0.41 6.98
C VAL A 199 7.93 1.11 8.01
N ASP A 200 8.25 2.38 8.22
CA ASP A 200 7.67 3.27 9.22
C ASP A 200 7.82 4.73 8.76
N SER A 201 7.33 5.66 9.59
CA SER A 201 7.37 7.11 9.37
C SER A 201 8.72 7.72 8.95
N SER A 202 9.84 7.01 9.03
CA SER A 202 11.11 7.51 8.51
C SER A 202 11.31 7.33 7.00
N THR A 203 10.40 6.66 6.27
CA THR A 203 10.74 6.07 4.94
C THR A 203 9.81 6.25 3.72
N TYR A 204 8.49 6.51 3.83
CA TYR A 204 7.56 6.60 2.67
C TYR A 204 6.53 7.77 2.78
N SER A 205 6.45 8.83 1.97
CA SER A 205 5.44 9.89 2.25
C SER A 205 4.11 9.70 1.55
N ARG A 206 3.05 10.37 2.03
CA ARG A 206 1.85 10.70 1.22
C ARG A 206 1.82 12.20 0.88
N ASP A 207 2.48 13.04 1.68
CA ASP A 207 2.77 14.43 1.29
C ASP A 207 3.72 14.44 0.08
N LEU A 208 3.22 14.92 -1.05
CA LEU A 208 3.98 15.02 -2.30
C LEU A 208 5.20 15.94 -2.17
N ALA A 209 5.26 16.83 -1.17
CA ALA A 209 6.43 17.67 -0.89
C ALA A 209 7.69 16.88 -0.47
N ASP A 210 7.53 15.60 -0.10
CA ASP A 210 8.62 14.66 0.25
C ASP A 210 9.04 13.76 -0.93
N LEU A 211 8.51 13.96 -2.13
CA LEU A 211 8.89 13.20 -3.33
C LEU A 211 10.39 13.38 -3.69
N PRO A 212 11.00 12.38 -4.36
CA PRO A 212 12.28 12.56 -5.04
C PRO A 212 12.26 13.73 -6.02
N SER A 213 13.37 14.48 -6.09
CA SER A 213 13.45 15.66 -6.94
C SER A 213 13.43 15.29 -8.43
N GLY A 214 12.26 15.46 -9.06
CA GLY A 214 11.98 15.10 -10.44
C GLY A 214 10.59 14.49 -10.62
N ASP A 215 10.05 13.91 -9.55
CA ASP A 215 8.70 13.32 -9.52
C ASP A 215 7.63 14.39 -9.24
N ASN A 216 6.44 14.19 -9.79
CA ASN A 216 5.24 15.02 -9.61
C ASN A 216 4.21 14.36 -8.69
N PHE A 217 4.09 13.02 -8.73
CA PHE A 217 3.11 12.27 -7.95
C PHE A 217 3.67 10.94 -7.40
N ALA A 218 2.90 10.31 -6.51
CA ALA A 218 3.14 8.95 -6.03
C ALA A 218 3.02 7.93 -7.18
N ALA A 219 4.02 7.07 -7.37
CA ALA A 219 3.94 5.98 -8.35
C ALA A 219 3.34 4.71 -7.73
N ASN A 220 2.43 4.03 -8.44
CA ASN A 220 1.72 2.85 -7.94
C ASN A 220 2.24 1.52 -8.52
N GLY A 221 1.77 0.41 -7.96
CA GLY A 221 2.20 -0.94 -8.29
C GLY A 221 1.74 -1.50 -9.65
N ASP A 222 1.29 -0.72 -10.62
CA ASP A 222 0.77 -1.19 -11.92
C ASP A 222 1.79 -1.97 -12.78
N ARG A 223 1.34 -2.99 -13.54
CA ARG A 223 2.17 -3.77 -14.49
C ARG A 223 2.87 -2.94 -15.58
N SER A 224 2.34 -1.76 -15.91
CA SER A 224 2.93 -0.80 -16.86
C SER A 224 4.06 -0.02 -16.20
N VAL A 225 3.86 0.44 -14.96
CA VAL A 225 4.86 1.14 -14.14
C VAL A 225 5.99 0.16 -13.77
N SER A 226 5.71 -1.11 -13.52
CA SER A 226 6.74 -2.15 -13.29
C SER A 226 7.59 -2.39 -14.54
N SER A 227 6.96 -2.38 -15.72
CA SER A 227 7.65 -2.50 -17.01
C SER A 227 8.52 -1.28 -17.31
N LEU A 228 8.04 -0.06 -17.01
CA LEU A 228 8.78 1.20 -17.10
C LEU A 228 10.00 1.21 -16.18
N LEU A 229 9.84 0.78 -14.92
CA LEU A 229 10.89 0.73 -13.90
C LEU A 229 11.83 -0.49 -14.05
N GLY A 230 11.67 -1.30 -15.10
CA GLY A 230 12.59 -2.38 -15.47
C GLY A 230 12.40 -3.70 -14.71
N VAL A 231 11.26 -3.88 -14.06
CA VAL A 231 10.85 -5.08 -13.29
C VAL A 231 9.54 -5.68 -13.84
N PRO A 232 9.46 -6.00 -15.16
CA PRO A 232 8.24 -6.43 -15.82
C PRO A 232 7.68 -7.74 -15.24
N ASN A 233 6.40 -7.99 -15.50
CA ASN A 233 5.61 -9.07 -14.90
C ASN A 233 5.51 -8.96 -13.36
N THR A 234 5.67 -7.76 -12.82
CA THR A 234 5.35 -7.45 -11.41
C THR A 234 4.11 -6.57 -11.36
N GLU A 235 3.21 -6.82 -10.43
CA GLU A 235 2.08 -5.92 -10.13
C GLU A 235 1.66 -6.06 -8.67
N ALA A 236 1.23 -4.97 -8.03
CA ALA A 236 0.65 -5.03 -6.70
C ALA A 236 -0.61 -5.90 -6.69
N VAL A 237 -0.71 -6.80 -5.71
CA VAL A 237 -1.93 -7.59 -5.49
C VAL A 237 -3.11 -6.66 -5.23
N MET A 238 -2.88 -5.51 -4.60
CA MET A 238 -3.88 -4.46 -4.38
C MET A 238 -4.06 -3.51 -5.58
N GLN A 239 -3.50 -3.78 -6.77
CA GLN A 239 -3.93 -3.08 -7.99
C GLN A 239 -5.33 -3.60 -8.37
N GLN A 240 -6.31 -2.73 -8.67
CA GLN A 240 -7.60 -3.23 -9.14
C GLN A 240 -7.48 -3.74 -10.58
N GLY A 241 -7.55 -5.05 -10.73
CA GLY A 241 -7.67 -5.76 -11.99
C GLY A 241 -7.53 -7.26 -11.76
N THR A 242 -8.26 -8.07 -12.52
CA THR A 242 -7.98 -9.51 -12.62
C THR A 242 -8.40 -9.99 -13.98
N PHE A 243 -7.48 -10.58 -14.72
CA PHE A 243 -7.74 -11.14 -16.04
C PHE A 243 -7.93 -12.66 -15.96
N VAL A 244 -8.36 -13.27 -17.07
CA VAL A 244 -8.33 -14.73 -17.21
C VAL A 244 -6.91 -15.17 -17.57
N ASP A 245 -6.53 -16.40 -17.22
CA ASP A 245 -5.18 -16.95 -17.46
C ASP A 245 -4.09 -16.18 -16.68
N GLU A 246 -4.39 -15.79 -15.44
CA GLU A 246 -3.57 -14.90 -14.63
C GLU A 246 -3.42 -15.38 -13.17
N ASP A 247 -2.18 -15.68 -12.78
CA ASP A 247 -1.75 -16.00 -11.41
C ASP A 247 -1.03 -14.78 -10.83
N GLN A 248 -1.47 -14.35 -9.65
CA GLN A 248 -0.87 -13.29 -8.84
C GLN A 248 -0.77 -13.73 -7.36
N ARG A 249 -0.54 -15.03 -7.09
CA ARG A 249 -0.60 -15.67 -5.75
C ARG A 249 0.52 -15.24 -4.78
N ARG A 250 1.31 -14.21 -5.13
CA ARG A 250 2.44 -13.68 -4.37
C ARG A 250 2.37 -12.16 -4.30
N LEU A 251 2.62 -11.60 -3.11
CA LEU A 251 2.69 -10.16 -2.88
C LEU A 251 3.81 -9.50 -3.69
N SER A 252 3.56 -8.27 -4.14
CA SER A 252 4.59 -7.33 -4.54
C SER A 252 5.18 -6.62 -3.32
N HIS A 253 6.16 -5.75 -3.56
CA HIS A 253 6.78 -4.94 -2.53
C HIS A 253 5.87 -3.82 -2.00
N ASP A 254 4.84 -3.45 -2.73
CA ASP A 254 3.89 -2.39 -2.34
C ASP A 254 2.94 -2.92 -1.27
N ASP A 255 2.26 -4.03 -1.55
CA ASP A 255 1.36 -4.74 -0.61
C ASP A 255 2.08 -5.07 0.70
N ALA A 256 3.27 -5.68 0.60
CA ALA A 256 4.07 -6.01 1.79
C ALA A 256 4.54 -4.76 2.56
N ALA A 257 4.78 -3.64 1.87
CA ALA A 257 5.09 -2.38 2.52
C ALA A 257 3.86 -1.83 3.23
N THR A 258 2.68 -1.78 2.61
CA THR A 258 1.41 -1.28 3.20
C THR A 258 1.09 -1.95 4.54
N LEU A 259 1.15 -3.28 4.60
CA LEU A 259 0.88 -4.02 5.83
C LEU A 259 1.94 -3.84 6.91
N LEU A 260 3.23 -3.99 6.56
CA LEU A 260 4.34 -3.77 7.50
C LEU A 260 4.34 -2.33 8.02
N TYR A 261 3.93 -1.42 7.16
CA TYR A 261 3.70 -0.04 7.50
C TYR A 261 2.59 0.09 8.55
N ALA A 262 1.37 -0.40 8.32
CA ALA A 262 0.27 -0.31 9.30
C ALA A 262 0.63 -0.99 10.63
N MET A 263 1.49 -2.02 10.59
CA MET A 263 2.08 -2.70 11.74
C MET A 263 3.01 -1.82 12.61
N SER A 264 3.44 -0.64 12.14
CA SER A 264 4.13 0.41 12.94
C SER A 264 3.18 1.26 13.82
N GLY A 265 1.91 0.90 13.90
CA GLY A 265 0.99 1.41 14.94
C GLY A 265 0.52 2.86 14.78
N ILE A 266 0.15 3.48 15.89
CA ILE A 266 -0.51 4.80 15.97
C ILE A 266 0.46 5.95 16.26
N ASP A 267 1.65 5.69 16.82
CA ASP A 267 2.68 6.72 17.08
C ASP A 267 3.59 7.02 15.87
N GLU A 268 3.37 6.24 14.80
CA GLU A 268 3.96 6.31 13.48
C GLU A 268 5.30 5.62 13.26
N ILE A 269 5.92 5.07 14.30
CA ILE A 269 7.35 4.73 14.30
C ILE A 269 7.54 3.25 14.63
N ALA A 270 8.42 2.55 13.91
CA ALA A 270 8.67 1.13 14.18
C ALA A 270 9.66 0.94 15.35
N GLY A 271 9.40 -0.07 16.18
CA GLY A 271 10.16 -0.38 17.39
C GLY A 271 9.73 0.40 18.64
N THR A 272 8.50 0.92 18.66
CA THR A 272 7.90 1.63 19.79
C THR A 272 7.03 0.68 20.65
N SER A 273 5.89 1.16 21.19
CA SER A 273 5.04 0.42 22.13
C SER A 273 3.74 -0.10 21.53
N ASP A 274 3.41 0.35 20.33
CA ASP A 274 2.16 0.11 19.64
C ASP A 274 2.32 -0.58 18.28
N ASP A 275 3.57 -0.90 17.90
CA ASP A 275 3.94 -1.97 16.96
C ASP A 275 3.16 -3.27 17.21
N TYR A 276 2.67 -3.90 16.15
CA TYR A 276 2.07 -5.24 16.24
C TYR A 276 2.54 -6.18 15.13
N ALA A 277 2.68 -7.45 15.48
CA ALA A 277 2.76 -8.54 14.51
C ALA A 277 1.35 -9.00 14.13
N LEU A 278 0.99 -8.89 12.84
CA LEU A 278 -0.23 -9.55 12.32
C LEU A 278 0.04 -11.06 12.17
N SER A 279 -0.83 -11.85 12.79
CA SER A 279 -0.86 -13.32 12.72
C SER A 279 -2.21 -13.77 12.19
N LEU A 280 -2.27 -14.09 10.90
CA LEU A 280 -3.44 -14.73 10.29
C LEU A 280 -3.49 -16.22 10.66
N SER A 281 -4.68 -16.81 10.70
CA SER A 281 -4.85 -18.25 10.88
C SER A 281 -6.09 -18.77 10.17
N TYR A 282 -5.97 -19.90 9.47
CA TYR A 282 -7.11 -20.57 8.84
C TYR A 282 -7.92 -21.35 9.90
N GLY A 283 -9.16 -20.94 10.14
CA GLY A 283 -10.05 -21.56 11.13
C GLY A 283 -10.90 -22.71 10.61
N GLY A 284 -10.85 -23.01 9.31
CA GLY A 284 -11.65 -24.07 8.68
C GLY A 284 -12.96 -23.59 8.08
N LEU A 285 -13.87 -24.54 7.84
CA LEU A 285 -15.27 -24.26 7.50
C LEU A 285 -16.00 -23.82 8.77
N ALA A 286 -16.20 -22.52 8.96
CA ALA A 286 -16.76 -21.92 10.18
C ALA A 286 -17.27 -20.49 9.96
N THR A 287 -18.25 -20.07 10.77
CA THR A 287 -18.93 -18.76 10.66
C THR A 287 -18.72 -17.86 11.89
N ASN A 288 -17.69 -18.16 12.69
CA ASN A 288 -17.39 -17.48 13.96
C ASN A 288 -15.97 -16.87 13.98
N CYS A 289 -15.53 -16.40 12.83
CA CYS A 289 -14.16 -15.96 12.56
C CYS A 289 -14.11 -14.45 12.28
N ASP A 290 -12.92 -13.87 12.26
CA ASP A 290 -12.71 -12.42 12.10
C ASP A 290 -12.83 -11.97 10.63
N VAL A 291 -12.58 -12.89 9.69
CA VAL A 291 -12.87 -12.80 8.25
C VAL A 291 -13.57 -14.08 7.80
N ILE A 292 -14.66 -13.96 7.05
CA ILE A 292 -15.43 -15.10 6.50
C ILE A 292 -15.53 -14.97 4.98
N LEU A 293 -15.26 -16.05 4.24
CA LEU A 293 -15.39 -16.13 2.78
C LEU A 293 -16.65 -16.92 2.39
N ASP A 294 -17.49 -16.37 1.49
CA ASP A 294 -18.72 -17.00 0.99
C ASP A 294 -18.99 -16.69 -0.50
N PHE A 295 -19.79 -17.52 -1.17
CA PHE A 295 -20.19 -17.37 -2.57
C PHE A 295 -21.62 -16.80 -2.72
N ASP A 296 -21.88 -15.61 -2.17
CA ASP A 296 -23.19 -14.93 -2.31
C ASP A 296 -23.23 -13.92 -3.49
N ASN A 297 -23.85 -14.36 -4.58
CA ASN A 297 -24.17 -13.53 -5.76
C ASN A 297 -25.03 -12.29 -5.46
N ALA A 298 -25.66 -12.18 -4.28
CA ALA A 298 -26.42 -10.98 -3.89
C ALA A 298 -25.53 -9.86 -3.34
N GLN A 299 -24.29 -10.15 -2.93
CA GLN A 299 -23.35 -9.18 -2.34
C GLN A 299 -22.40 -8.55 -3.36
N THR A 300 -22.05 -9.27 -4.44
CA THR A 300 -21.10 -8.79 -5.44
C THR A 300 -21.42 -9.21 -6.87
N GLY A 301 -20.99 -8.39 -7.83
CA GLY A 301 -20.96 -8.72 -9.25
C GLY A 301 -19.76 -9.58 -9.68
N PHE A 302 -18.70 -9.67 -8.86
CA PHE A 302 -17.50 -10.47 -9.14
C PHE A 302 -16.86 -11.02 -7.85
N ALA A 303 -16.16 -10.17 -7.10
CA ALA A 303 -15.66 -10.40 -5.75
C ALA A 303 -15.79 -9.08 -4.95
N VAL A 304 -15.80 -9.13 -3.61
CA VAL A 304 -15.64 -7.95 -2.72
C VAL A 304 -15.38 -8.37 -1.27
N CYS A 305 -14.47 -7.70 -0.57
CA CYS A 305 -14.41 -7.65 0.89
C CYS A 305 -15.28 -6.48 1.40
N GLN A 306 -16.36 -6.78 2.12
CA GLN A 306 -17.14 -5.79 2.85
C GLN A 306 -16.53 -5.57 4.24
N VAL A 307 -16.02 -4.37 4.50
CA VAL A 307 -15.48 -3.96 5.81
C VAL A 307 -16.40 -3.01 6.57
N GLY A 308 -16.51 -3.22 7.88
CA GLY A 308 -16.97 -2.22 8.84
C GLY A 308 -15.79 -1.73 9.68
N GLY A 309 -15.76 -0.44 10.03
CA GLY A 309 -14.64 0.16 10.76
C GLY A 309 -15.06 1.12 11.86
N ALA A 310 -14.15 1.36 12.80
CA ALA A 310 -14.30 2.36 13.85
C ALA A 310 -12.95 3.00 14.23
N PHE A 311 -12.94 4.34 14.35
CA PHE A 311 -11.77 5.09 14.82
C PHE A 311 -11.27 4.60 16.17
N ILE A 312 -9.94 4.54 16.31
CA ILE A 312 -9.24 4.27 17.57
C ILE A 312 -9.24 5.57 18.39
N SER A 313 -9.52 5.46 19.69
CA SER A 313 -9.91 6.61 20.52
C SER A 313 -8.77 7.60 20.76
N GLY A 314 -8.78 8.72 20.04
CA GLY A 314 -7.80 9.82 20.19
C GLY A 314 -6.72 9.85 19.10
N SER A 315 -6.97 9.17 17.98
CA SER A 315 -6.08 9.07 16.80
C SER A 315 -6.93 9.05 15.54
N ASP A 316 -6.38 9.52 14.41
CA ASP A 316 -7.04 9.49 13.10
C ASP A 316 -6.97 8.09 12.42
N HIS A 317 -6.61 7.08 13.21
CA HIS A 317 -6.53 5.67 12.84
C HIS A 317 -7.87 4.94 12.96
N VAL A 318 -8.14 4.01 12.06
CA VAL A 318 -9.34 3.15 12.08
C VAL A 318 -8.93 1.69 12.30
N ARG A 319 -9.68 0.94 13.10
CA ARG A 319 -9.62 -0.53 13.08
C ARG A 319 -10.84 -1.09 12.36
N ILE A 320 -10.66 -2.22 11.69
CA ILE A 320 -11.76 -3.06 11.21
C ILE A 320 -12.53 -3.65 12.41
N THR A 321 -13.85 -3.73 12.27
CA THR A 321 -14.79 -4.27 13.27
C THR A 321 -15.62 -5.44 12.77
N SER A 322 -15.64 -5.66 11.45
CA SER A 322 -16.30 -6.76 10.74
C SER A 322 -15.72 -6.84 9.33
N ALA A 323 -15.50 -8.04 8.82
CA ALA A 323 -14.92 -8.29 7.49
C ALA A 323 -15.53 -9.57 6.89
N GLU A 324 -16.17 -9.45 5.73
CA GLU A 324 -16.80 -10.57 5.01
C GLU A 324 -16.44 -10.48 3.53
N ILE A 325 -15.88 -11.55 2.96
CA ILE A 325 -15.48 -11.63 1.55
C ILE A 325 -16.53 -12.42 0.79
N PHE A 326 -17.07 -11.84 -0.28
CA PHE A 326 -18.06 -12.47 -1.14
C PHE A 326 -17.52 -12.68 -2.55
N PHE A 327 -17.90 -13.78 -3.18
CA PHE A 327 -17.56 -14.13 -4.56
C PHE A 327 -18.82 -14.47 -5.37
N ASN A 328 -18.81 -14.19 -6.68
CA ASN A 328 -19.91 -14.48 -7.57
C ASN A 328 -19.70 -15.82 -8.31
N THR A 329 -20.67 -16.73 -8.21
CA THR A 329 -20.64 -18.06 -8.86
C THR A 329 -20.73 -18.03 -10.39
N GLY A 330 -20.93 -16.86 -11.02
CA GLY A 330 -21.07 -16.70 -12.47
C GLY A 330 -19.79 -16.82 -13.30
N PHE A 331 -18.63 -16.96 -12.67
CA PHE A 331 -17.31 -16.96 -13.32
C PHE A 331 -16.69 -18.36 -13.40
N SER A 332 -15.75 -18.55 -14.33
CA SER A 332 -15.04 -19.82 -14.54
C SER A 332 -13.88 -19.98 -13.54
N TRP A 333 -14.19 -20.08 -12.26
CA TRP A 333 -13.19 -20.20 -11.19
C TRP A 333 -12.29 -21.43 -11.37
N HIS A 334 -10.99 -21.19 -11.29
CA HIS A 334 -9.96 -22.20 -11.07
C HIS A 334 -9.55 -22.14 -9.60
N PHE A 335 -9.42 -23.29 -8.96
CA PHE A 335 -8.98 -23.43 -7.58
C PHE A 335 -7.67 -24.23 -7.58
N ASN A 336 -6.59 -23.64 -7.07
CA ASN A 336 -5.32 -24.32 -6.83
C ASN A 336 -5.51 -25.47 -5.83
N ASP A 337 -5.05 -26.68 -6.15
CA ASP A 337 -5.12 -27.87 -5.28
C ASP A 337 -3.77 -28.25 -4.62
N VAL A 338 -2.76 -27.37 -4.70
CA VAL A 338 -1.43 -27.53 -4.10
C VAL A 338 -1.18 -26.49 -2.99
N LEU A 339 -0.62 -26.94 -1.87
CA LEU A 339 -0.27 -26.06 -0.75
C LEU A 339 1.07 -25.33 -0.99
N THR A 340 1.14 -24.03 -0.66
CA THR A 340 2.36 -23.20 -0.79
C THR A 340 3.58 -23.80 -0.07
N ALA A 341 3.36 -24.50 1.04
CA ALA A 341 4.41 -25.19 1.78
C ALA A 341 5.10 -26.32 0.98
N ASP A 342 4.39 -26.97 0.05
CA ASP A 342 4.94 -28.03 -0.80
C ASP A 342 5.71 -27.44 -2.01
N HIS A 343 5.35 -26.23 -2.48
CA HIS A 343 6.12 -25.51 -3.52
C HIS A 343 7.55 -25.17 -3.08
N ALA A 344 7.76 -24.86 -1.80
CA ALA A 344 9.10 -24.60 -1.25
C ALA A 344 10.09 -25.77 -1.44
N VAL A 345 9.59 -27.01 -1.57
CA VAL A 345 10.39 -28.23 -1.80
C VAL A 345 10.84 -28.36 -3.26
N VAL A 346 10.18 -27.67 -4.19
CA VAL A 346 10.44 -27.79 -5.65
C VAL A 346 11.50 -26.79 -6.12
N PHE A 347 11.57 -25.60 -5.52
CA PHE A 347 12.46 -24.52 -5.99
C PHE A 347 13.91 -24.61 -5.50
N GLU A 348 14.26 -25.49 -4.54
CA GLU A 348 15.68 -25.77 -4.20
C GLU A 348 16.39 -26.72 -5.20
N ALA A 349 15.78 -27.01 -6.37
CA ALA A 349 16.21 -28.08 -7.27
C ALA A 349 16.56 -27.65 -8.72
N VAL A 350 16.97 -26.40 -8.95
CA VAL A 350 17.50 -25.91 -10.25
C VAL A 350 18.80 -25.11 -10.09
#